data_AF-A0A926ZT20-F1
#
_entry.id   AF-A0A926ZT20-F1
#
_cell.length_a   1.000
_cell.length_b   1.000
_cell.length_c   1.000
_cell.angle_alpha   90.00
_cell.angle_beta   90.00
_cell.angle_gamma   90.00
#
_symmetry.space_group_name_H-M   'P 1'
#
loop_
_entity.id
_entity.type
_entity.pdbx_description
1 polymer ?
#
loop_
_entity_poly.entity_id
_entity_poly.type
_entity_poly.pdbx_seq_one_letter_code
_entity_poly.pdbx_strand_id
1 'polypeptide(L)'
;MTQIPIVRQILSDPDTGLLSYLSQQLQTPSFSHFKSQFDFYVDESCTQVTSVDDSLEIQTILLLTLKLSIIADSQTFSDDATVHAVEFQELLDAQIIRWSQNNSQLLKPISSIKNTFSQLSDIPFHGGYLPGFEIKSQFSLIYSPITAQLSQSDEPEYSLHSPGERTPISGQYEVINSNGKGTGLEVTSTAGNPFPPTSESDQSYRLVDPTKHKNSKK
;
A
#
# COMPACT_ATOMS: atom_id res chain seq x y z
N MET A 1 12.89 17.04 -10.27
CA MET A 1 12.80 15.58 -10.03
C MET A 1 11.33 15.22 -10.08
N THR A 2 10.92 14.62 -11.20
CA THR A 2 9.54 14.23 -11.50
C THR A 2 9.08 13.18 -10.51
N GLN A 3 8.11 13.54 -9.65
CA GLN A 3 7.40 12.61 -8.78
C GLN A 3 6.94 11.43 -9.64
N ILE A 4 7.50 10.25 -9.40
CA ILE A 4 6.90 9.00 -9.86
C ILE A 4 5.50 9.01 -9.24
N PRO A 5 4.42 9.04 -10.03
CA PRO A 5 3.08 9.19 -9.46
C PRO A 5 2.84 8.03 -8.50
N ILE A 6 2.45 8.33 -7.26
CA ILE A 6 2.23 7.42 -6.11
C ILE A 6 1.57 6.08 -6.52
N VAL A 7 0.75 6.11 -7.56
CA VAL A 7 0.17 4.97 -8.29
C VAL A 7 1.20 3.90 -8.68
N ARG A 8 2.32 4.26 -9.32
CA ARG A 8 3.40 3.32 -9.69
C ARG A 8 4.04 2.68 -8.47
N GLN A 9 4.09 3.39 -7.34
CA GLN A 9 4.66 2.86 -6.11
C GLN A 9 3.76 1.77 -5.51
N ILE A 10 2.46 2.03 -5.35
CA ILE A 10 1.50 1.04 -4.81
C ILE A 10 1.48 -0.28 -5.64
N LEU A 11 1.77 -0.19 -6.94
CA LEU A 11 1.80 -1.36 -7.83
C LEU A 11 3.17 -2.03 -7.91
N SER A 12 4.23 -1.25 -8.11
CA SER A 12 5.56 -1.72 -8.51
C SER A 12 6.61 -1.67 -7.39
N ASP A 13 6.25 -1.20 -6.19
CA ASP A 13 7.16 -1.24 -5.04
C ASP A 13 7.62 -2.69 -4.77
N PRO A 14 8.93 -2.92 -4.60
CA PRO A 14 9.48 -4.27 -4.51
C PRO A 14 9.03 -5.02 -3.25
N ASP A 15 8.76 -4.30 -2.16
CA ASP A 15 8.49 -4.89 -0.85
C ASP A 15 6.98 -4.93 -0.55
N THR A 16 6.26 -3.90 -0.97
CA THR A 16 4.85 -3.68 -0.61
C THR A 16 3.91 -3.63 -1.81
N GLY A 17 4.44 -3.57 -3.03
CA GLY A 17 3.66 -3.40 -4.25
C GLY A 17 2.87 -4.65 -4.63
N LEU A 18 1.68 -4.45 -5.20
CA LEU A 18 0.80 -5.56 -5.60
C LEU A 18 1.46 -6.50 -6.62
N LEU A 19 2.13 -5.98 -7.65
CA LEU A 19 2.72 -6.80 -8.71
C LEU A 19 3.89 -7.63 -8.17
N SER A 20 4.72 -7.03 -7.32
CA SER A 20 5.82 -7.72 -6.63
C SER A 20 5.29 -8.83 -5.74
N TYR A 21 4.25 -8.54 -4.94
CA TYR A 21 3.60 -9.53 -4.10
C TYR A 21 3.01 -10.70 -4.90
N LEU A 22 2.26 -10.43 -5.97
CA LEU A 22 1.69 -11.47 -6.81
C LEU A 22 2.77 -12.32 -7.48
N SER A 23 3.83 -11.69 -8.00
CA SER A 23 4.98 -12.40 -8.56
C SER A 23 5.58 -13.39 -7.57
N GLN A 24 5.74 -12.98 -6.29
CA GLN A 24 6.20 -13.88 -5.22
C GLN A 24 5.19 -14.99 -4.91
N GLN A 25 3.89 -14.68 -4.81
CA GLN A 25 2.85 -15.68 -4.53
C GLN A 25 2.78 -16.75 -5.62
N LEU A 26 2.96 -16.38 -6.89
CA LEU A 26 3.00 -17.33 -8.01
C LEU A 26 4.20 -18.29 -7.95
N GLN A 27 5.22 -18.02 -7.13
CA GLN A 27 6.33 -18.94 -6.87
C GLN A 27 6.05 -19.90 -5.69
N THR A 28 4.96 -19.72 -4.95
CA THR A 28 4.65 -20.54 -3.77
C THR A 28 4.12 -21.93 -4.13
N PRO A 29 4.20 -22.92 -3.21
CA PRO A 29 3.67 -24.26 -3.45
C PRO A 29 2.17 -24.31 -3.78
N SER A 30 1.38 -23.36 -3.29
CA SER A 30 -0.04 -23.26 -3.59
C SER A 30 -0.31 -23.09 -5.09
N PHE A 31 0.59 -22.39 -5.79
CA PHE A 31 0.54 -22.18 -7.23
C PHE A 31 1.40 -23.16 -8.04
N SER A 32 2.32 -23.89 -7.39
CA SER A 32 3.21 -24.82 -8.09
C SER A 32 2.48 -25.99 -8.74
N HIS A 33 1.31 -26.39 -8.20
CA HIS A 33 0.53 -27.47 -8.81
C HIS A 33 0.03 -27.08 -10.21
N PHE A 34 -0.33 -25.81 -10.42
CA PHE A 34 -0.73 -25.32 -11.73
C PHE A 34 0.45 -25.17 -12.70
N LYS A 35 1.67 -24.92 -12.20
CA LYS A 35 2.88 -24.85 -13.04
C LYS A 35 3.23 -26.17 -13.73
N SER A 36 2.67 -27.29 -13.25
CA SER A 36 2.80 -28.57 -13.96
C SER A 36 1.92 -28.67 -15.20
N GLN A 37 0.93 -27.78 -15.34
CA GLN A 37 -0.08 -27.78 -16.40
C GLN A 37 -0.09 -26.50 -17.23
N PHE A 38 0.47 -25.40 -16.71
CA PHE A 38 0.42 -24.09 -17.33
C PHE A 38 1.69 -23.26 -17.08
N ASP A 39 1.97 -22.37 -18.03
CA ASP A 39 2.87 -21.23 -17.83
C ASP A 39 2.08 -19.92 -17.65
N PHE A 40 2.54 -19.03 -16.76
CA PHE A 40 1.81 -17.80 -16.39
C PHE A 40 2.64 -16.54 -16.57
N TYR A 41 1.97 -15.49 -17.07
CA TYR A 41 2.54 -14.14 -17.22
C TYR A 41 1.51 -13.12 -16.75
N VAL A 42 1.86 -12.37 -15.70
CA VAL A 42 1.03 -11.26 -15.19
C VAL A 42 1.51 -9.98 -15.84
N ASP A 43 0.60 -9.27 -16.51
CA ASP A 43 0.86 -7.94 -17.06
C ASP A 43 -0.19 -6.93 -16.54
N GLU A 44 0.28 -5.71 -16.27
CA GLU A 44 -0.59 -4.59 -15.89
C GLU A 44 -1.17 -3.99 -17.17
N SER A 45 -2.47 -4.19 -17.41
CA SER A 45 -3.07 -3.77 -18.70
C SER A 45 -3.61 -2.35 -18.70
N CYS A 46 -4.11 -1.85 -17.57
CA CYS A 46 -4.69 -0.51 -17.49
C CYS A 46 -4.81 -0.02 -16.05
N THR A 47 -4.45 1.24 -15.85
CA THR A 47 -4.58 1.95 -14.58
C THR A 47 -5.23 3.31 -14.82
N GLN A 48 -6.41 3.53 -14.23
CA GLN A 48 -7.14 4.79 -14.30
C GLN A 48 -7.24 5.42 -12.90
N VAL A 49 -6.83 6.69 -12.79
CA VAL A 49 -6.79 7.42 -11.52
C VAL A 49 -7.94 8.42 -11.49
N THR A 50 -8.75 8.39 -10.44
CA THR A 50 -9.77 9.41 -10.17
C THR A 50 -9.59 9.98 -8.77
N SER A 51 -9.53 11.31 -8.65
CA SER A 51 -9.53 12.01 -7.37
C SER A 51 -10.95 12.47 -7.05
N VAL A 52 -11.46 12.17 -5.85
CA VAL A 52 -12.75 12.66 -5.38
C VAL A 52 -12.47 13.74 -4.33
N ASP A 53 -12.74 15.00 -4.67
CA ASP A 53 -12.48 16.18 -3.84
C ASP A 53 -13.82 16.74 -3.33
N ASP A 54 -14.26 16.31 -2.14
CA ASP A 54 -15.52 16.83 -1.58
C ASP A 54 -15.55 17.02 -0.06
N SER A 55 -14.45 16.77 0.65
CA SER A 55 -14.26 17.20 2.04
C SER A 55 -12.81 16.93 2.43
N LEU A 56 -12.39 17.42 3.61
CA LEU A 56 -11.03 17.44 4.19
C LEU A 56 -10.26 16.08 4.29
N GLU A 57 -10.65 15.05 3.54
CA GLU A 57 -9.99 13.76 3.38
C GLU A 57 -9.60 13.58 1.90
N ILE A 58 -8.34 13.86 1.54
CA ILE A 58 -7.87 13.61 0.16
C ILE A 58 -7.84 12.09 -0.07
N GLN A 59 -8.88 11.54 -0.69
CA GLN A 59 -8.95 10.15 -1.10
C GLN A 59 -8.73 10.03 -2.61
N THR A 60 -7.82 9.15 -3.02
CA THR A 60 -7.61 8.81 -4.44
C THR A 60 -8.13 7.40 -4.70
N ILE A 61 -8.92 7.25 -5.77
CA ILE A 61 -9.43 5.97 -6.22
C ILE A 61 -8.64 5.55 -7.47
N LEU A 62 -8.12 4.33 -7.44
CA LEU A 62 -7.39 3.72 -8.53
C LEU A 62 -8.18 2.55 -9.10
N LEU A 63 -8.70 2.69 -10.31
CA LEU A 63 -9.32 1.58 -11.02
C LEU A 63 -8.24 0.82 -11.79
N LEU A 64 -8.04 -0.44 -11.41
CA LEU A 64 -7.02 -1.32 -11.96
C LEU A 64 -7.66 -2.44 -12.77
N THR A 65 -7.02 -2.79 -13.88
CA THR A 65 -7.30 -4.01 -14.63
C THR A 65 -6.01 -4.81 -14.79
N LEU A 66 -5.87 -5.89 -14.02
CA LEU A 66 -4.81 -6.87 -14.20
C LEU A 66 -5.19 -7.82 -15.33
N LYS A 67 -4.25 -8.07 -16.23
CA LYS A 67 -4.40 -9.06 -17.30
C LYS A 67 -3.38 -10.16 -17.07
N LEU A 68 -3.86 -11.38 -16.87
CA LEU A 68 -3.04 -12.57 -16.78
C LEU A 68 -3.26 -13.43 -18.02
N SER A 69 -2.15 -13.90 -18.58
CA SER A 69 -2.15 -14.88 -19.67
C SER A 69 -1.69 -16.23 -19.12
N ILE A 70 -2.53 -17.24 -19.31
CA ILE A 70 -2.31 -18.62 -18.90
C ILE A 70 -2.13 -19.46 -20.15
N ILE A 71 -0.95 -20.04 -20.34
CA ILE A 71 -0.67 -20.93 -21.46
C ILE A 71 -0.98 -22.35 -21.03
N ALA A 72 -1.85 -23.07 -21.74
CA ALA A 72 -2.17 -24.46 -21.46
C ALA A 72 -1.17 -25.40 -22.14
N ASP A 73 -0.76 -26.47 -21.45
CA ASP A 73 -0.07 -27.56 -22.11
C ASP A 73 -0.99 -28.20 -23.17
N SER A 74 -0.42 -28.45 -24.34
CA SER A 74 -0.98 -29.23 -25.44
C SER A 74 -1.58 -30.59 -25.06
N GLN A 75 -1.17 -31.18 -23.93
CA GLN A 75 -1.69 -32.47 -23.45
C GLN A 75 -2.91 -32.36 -22.54
N THR A 76 -3.28 -31.16 -22.11
CA THR A 76 -4.40 -30.94 -21.19
C THR A 76 -5.72 -30.88 -21.98
N PHE A 77 -6.70 -31.70 -21.60
CA PHE A 77 -8.03 -31.64 -22.18
C PHE A 77 -8.70 -30.29 -21.88
N SER A 78 -9.45 -29.74 -22.84
CA SER A 78 -10.05 -28.40 -22.75
C SER A 78 -10.92 -28.19 -21.50
N ASP A 79 -11.67 -29.22 -21.08
CA ASP A 79 -12.56 -29.12 -19.92
C ASP A 79 -11.76 -29.08 -18.61
N ASP A 80 -10.75 -29.95 -18.46
CA ASP A 80 -9.85 -29.97 -17.30
C ASP A 80 -9.04 -28.66 -17.22
N ALA A 81 -8.56 -28.17 -18.36
CA ALA A 81 -7.83 -26.91 -18.45
C ALA A 81 -8.68 -25.72 -17.98
N THR A 82 -9.98 -25.73 -18.32
CA THR A 82 -10.92 -24.69 -17.90
C THR A 82 -11.16 -24.74 -16.40
N VAL A 83 -11.36 -25.93 -15.82
CA VAL A 83 -11.55 -26.10 -14.37
C VAL A 83 -10.34 -25.59 -13.60
N HIS A 84 -9.14 -25.98 -14.01
CA HIS A 84 -7.92 -25.52 -13.34
C HIS A 84 -7.68 -24.02 -13.50
N ALA A 85 -8.03 -23.43 -14.65
CA ALA A 85 -7.92 -21.99 -14.84
C ALA A 85 -8.91 -21.20 -13.96
N VAL A 86 -10.11 -21.74 -13.70
CA VAL A 86 -11.06 -21.16 -12.74
C VAL A 86 -10.54 -21.24 -11.31
N GLU A 87 -10.04 -22.41 -10.89
CA GLU A 87 -9.44 -22.58 -9.55
C GLU A 87 -8.25 -21.64 -9.34
N PHE A 88 -7.42 -21.46 -10.37
CA PHE A 88 -6.33 -20.50 -10.37
C PHE A 88 -6.85 -19.07 -10.15
N GLN A 89 -7.92 -18.66 -10.85
CA GLN A 89 -8.52 -17.34 -10.71
C GLN A 89 -8.99 -17.07 -9.27
N GLU A 90 -9.66 -18.05 -8.65
CA GLU A 90 -10.14 -17.91 -7.27
C GLU A 90 -8.98 -17.73 -6.27
N LEU A 91 -7.89 -18.47 -6.46
CA LEU A 91 -6.69 -18.32 -5.64
C LEU A 91 -5.99 -16.98 -5.87
N LEU A 92 -5.94 -16.51 -7.12
CA LEU A 92 -5.40 -15.20 -7.46
C LEU A 92 -6.20 -14.09 -6.77
N ASP A 93 -7.53 -14.14 -6.85
CA ASP A 93 -8.43 -13.19 -6.20
C ASP A 93 -8.19 -13.17 -4.68
N ALA A 94 -8.06 -14.34 -4.06
CA ALA A 94 -7.77 -14.46 -2.64
C ALA A 94 -6.42 -13.79 -2.26
N GLN A 95 -5.39 -13.92 -3.10
CA GLN A 95 -4.11 -13.24 -2.89
C GLN A 95 -4.25 -11.72 -3.04
N ILE A 96 -4.97 -11.23 -4.05
CA ILE A 96 -5.22 -9.79 -4.24
C ILE A 96 -5.93 -9.19 -3.01
N ILE A 97 -6.97 -9.86 -2.51
CA ILE A 97 -7.70 -9.43 -1.31
C ILE A 97 -6.77 -9.45 -0.10
N ARG A 98 -6.02 -10.53 0.11
CA ARG A 98 -5.09 -10.67 1.23
C ARG A 98 -4.01 -9.59 1.23
N TRP A 99 -3.43 -9.28 0.08
CA TRP A 99 -2.50 -8.16 -0.06
C TRP A 99 -3.16 -6.86 0.38
N SER A 100 -4.37 -6.58 -0.10
CA SER A 100 -5.08 -5.34 0.24
C SER A 100 -5.42 -5.19 1.73
N GLN A 101 -5.66 -6.30 2.43
CA GLN A 101 -5.91 -6.31 3.86
C GLN A 101 -4.65 -6.01 4.69
N ASN A 102 -3.48 -6.37 4.16
CA ASN A 102 -2.20 -6.21 4.85
C ASN A 102 -1.45 -4.93 4.42
N ASN A 103 -1.94 -4.22 3.40
CA ASN A 103 -1.29 -3.03 2.88
C ASN A 103 -1.75 -1.77 3.64
N SER A 104 -0.86 -1.17 4.42
CA SER A 104 -1.13 0.01 5.25
C SER A 104 -1.30 1.31 4.45
N GLN A 105 -0.90 1.33 3.17
CA GLN A 105 -1.08 2.50 2.30
C GLN A 105 -2.53 2.63 1.80
N LEU A 106 -3.32 1.56 1.87
CA LEU A 106 -4.72 1.56 1.47
C LEU A 106 -5.61 2.05 2.62
N LEU A 107 -6.55 2.93 2.30
CA LEU A 107 -7.58 3.39 3.23
C LEU A 107 -8.63 2.31 3.50
N LYS A 108 -8.88 1.44 2.51
CA LYS A 108 -9.84 0.34 2.61
C LYS A 108 -9.32 -0.88 1.83
N PRO A 109 -9.52 -2.10 2.35
CA PRO A 109 -9.26 -3.33 1.60
C PRO A 109 -10.16 -3.42 0.36
N ILE A 110 -9.71 -4.20 -0.62
CA ILE A 110 -10.52 -4.52 -1.80
C ILE A 110 -11.70 -5.38 -1.35
N SER A 111 -12.92 -4.91 -1.63
CA SER A 111 -14.16 -5.60 -1.27
C SER A 111 -14.79 -6.38 -2.42
N SER A 112 -14.40 -6.09 -3.66
CA SER A 112 -14.93 -6.75 -4.85
C SER A 112 -13.90 -6.75 -5.97
N ILE A 113 -13.82 -7.89 -6.66
CA ILE A 113 -13.04 -8.06 -7.89
C ILE A 113 -14.02 -8.50 -8.97
N LYS A 114 -14.04 -7.77 -10.08
CA LYS A 114 -14.81 -8.12 -11.27
C LYS A 114 -13.90 -8.87 -12.23
N ASN A 115 -14.14 -10.17 -12.38
CA ASN A 115 -13.38 -11.02 -13.28
C ASN A 115 -14.07 -11.16 -14.65
N THR A 116 -13.25 -11.21 -15.70
CA THR A 116 -13.65 -11.63 -17.04
C THR A 116 -12.68 -12.72 -17.48
N PHE A 117 -13.24 -13.84 -17.93
CA PHE A 117 -12.48 -15.03 -18.32
C PHE A 117 -12.72 -15.31 -19.81
N SER A 118 -11.65 -15.45 -20.59
CA SER A 118 -11.77 -15.81 -22.00
C SER A 118 -12.06 -17.30 -22.18
N GLN A 119 -12.63 -17.68 -23.32
CA GLN A 119 -12.59 -19.10 -23.72
C GLN A 119 -11.15 -19.50 -24.08
N LEU A 120 -10.90 -20.81 -24.10
CA LEU A 120 -9.64 -21.37 -24.60
C LEU A 120 -9.42 -20.88 -26.03
N SER A 121 -8.30 -20.20 -26.25
CA SER A 121 -7.97 -19.58 -27.54
C SER A 121 -6.46 -19.48 -27.72
N ASP A 122 -6.04 -19.20 -28.94
CA ASP A 122 -4.65 -18.95 -29.27
C ASP A 122 -4.23 -17.57 -28.76
N ILE A 123 -3.43 -17.53 -27.70
CA ILE A 123 -2.92 -16.29 -27.08
C ILE A 123 -1.46 -16.06 -27.47
N PRO A 124 -1.04 -14.79 -27.68
CA PRO A 124 0.30 -14.47 -28.13
C PRO A 124 1.34 -14.82 -27.07
N PHE A 125 2.37 -15.57 -27.46
CA PHE A 125 3.43 -16.03 -26.57
C PHE A 125 4.77 -16.22 -27.31
N HIS A 126 5.84 -15.57 -26.83
CA HIS A 126 7.20 -15.61 -27.39
C HIS A 126 7.30 -15.55 -28.94
N GLY A 127 6.49 -14.70 -29.59
CA GLY A 127 6.51 -14.52 -31.05
C GLY A 127 5.68 -15.55 -31.83
N GLY A 128 4.95 -16.41 -31.14
CA GLY A 128 3.93 -17.29 -31.71
C GLY A 128 2.60 -17.16 -30.98
N TYR A 129 1.70 -18.11 -31.21
CA TYR A 129 0.45 -18.24 -30.49
C TYR A 129 0.35 -19.65 -29.91
N LEU A 130 -0.08 -19.75 -28.66
CA LEU A 130 -0.29 -21.02 -27.97
C LEU A 130 -1.71 -21.06 -27.39
N PRO A 131 -2.30 -22.26 -27.25
CA PRO A 131 -3.58 -22.41 -26.59
C PRO A 131 -3.49 -21.93 -25.14
N GLY A 132 -4.45 -21.12 -24.73
CA GLY A 132 -4.45 -20.56 -23.40
C GLY A 132 -5.70 -19.73 -23.08
N PHE A 133 -5.65 -19.13 -21.90
CA PHE A 133 -6.72 -18.31 -21.33
C PHE A 133 -6.19 -16.92 -20.99
N GLU A 134 -7.06 -15.93 -21.13
CA GLU A 134 -6.86 -14.57 -20.66
C GLU A 134 -7.82 -14.32 -19.49
N ILE A 135 -7.25 -13.98 -18.33
CA ILE A 135 -7.99 -13.55 -17.15
C ILE A 135 -7.82 -12.05 -17.01
N LYS A 136 -8.93 -11.34 -16.86
CA LYS A 136 -8.94 -9.92 -16.52
C LYS A 136 -9.60 -9.72 -15.15
N SER A 137 -8.83 -9.23 -14.19
CA SER A 137 -9.30 -8.90 -12.86
C SER A 137 -9.36 -7.39 -12.70
N GLN A 138 -10.57 -6.85 -12.55
CA GLN A 138 -10.80 -5.42 -12.40
C GLN A 138 -11.25 -5.09 -10.97
N PHE A 139 -10.57 -4.15 -10.31
CA PHE A 139 -10.86 -3.75 -8.93
C PHE A 139 -10.41 -2.31 -8.66
N SER A 140 -10.91 -1.74 -7.58
CA SER A 140 -10.59 -0.37 -7.17
C SER A 140 -9.75 -0.37 -5.88
N LEU A 141 -8.67 0.40 -5.87
CA LEU A 141 -7.94 0.74 -4.65
C LEU A 141 -8.35 2.12 -4.17
N ILE A 142 -8.41 2.31 -2.85
CA ILE A 142 -8.68 3.60 -2.24
C ILE A 142 -7.50 3.91 -1.32
N TYR A 143 -6.79 5.01 -1.56
CA TYR A 143 -5.61 5.38 -0.79
C TYR A 143 -5.57 6.90 -0.53
N SER A 144 -4.80 7.32 0.48
CA SER A 144 -4.52 8.74 0.73
C SER A 144 -3.10 9.07 0.28
N PRO A 145 -2.91 10.04 -0.64
CA PRO A 145 -1.58 10.43 -1.08
C PRO A 145 -0.81 11.19 0.01
N ILE A 146 -1.47 11.66 1.08
CA ILE A 146 -0.84 12.42 2.17
C ILE A 146 -0.13 11.48 3.17
N THR A 147 -0.65 10.27 3.41
CA THR A 147 -0.03 9.32 4.36
C THR A 147 1.18 8.56 3.79
N ALA A 148 1.40 8.61 2.48
CA ALA A 148 2.58 7.99 1.86
C ALA A 148 3.90 8.77 2.13
N GLN A 149 3.83 9.99 2.69
CA GLN A 149 5.01 10.72 3.18
C GLN A 149 5.34 10.43 4.66
N LEU A 150 4.51 9.65 5.36
CA LEU A 150 4.65 9.38 6.81
C LEU A 150 5.07 7.94 7.12
N SER A 151 5.44 7.13 6.13
CA SER A 151 5.98 5.78 6.35
C SER A 151 7.50 5.80 6.52
N GLN A 152 7.97 6.50 7.56
CA GLN A 152 9.08 6.01 8.38
C GLN A 152 8.60 6.00 9.83
N SER A 153 8.77 4.84 10.47
CA SER A 153 8.49 4.50 11.87
C SER A 153 7.03 4.47 12.32
N ASP A 154 6.50 3.24 12.43
CA ASP A 154 5.53 2.84 13.46
C ASP A 154 6.20 2.88 14.86
N GLU A 155 6.60 4.08 15.27
CA GLU A 155 6.72 4.51 16.66
C GLU A 155 6.05 5.89 16.67
N PRO A 156 5.38 6.33 17.75
CA PRO A 156 4.82 7.68 17.78
C PRO A 156 5.96 8.66 17.52
N GLU A 157 6.04 9.18 16.30
CA GLU A 157 7.06 10.13 15.88
C GLU A 157 6.73 11.42 16.63
N TYR A 158 7.28 11.52 17.83
CA TYR A 158 7.30 12.75 18.58
C TYR A 158 8.15 13.72 17.78
N SER A 159 7.49 14.59 17.01
CA SER A 159 8.15 15.68 16.31
C SER A 159 9.06 16.40 17.31
N LEU A 160 10.37 16.31 17.09
CA LEU A 160 11.34 17.03 17.91
C LEU A 160 11.19 18.51 17.60
N HIS A 161 10.75 19.29 18.58
CA HIS A 161 10.56 20.73 18.40
C HIS A 161 11.81 21.50 18.76
N SER A 162 12.10 22.54 17.97
CA SER A 162 13.26 23.39 18.20
C SER A 162 12.99 24.48 19.25
N PRO A 163 14.02 24.96 19.97
CA PRO A 163 13.89 26.13 20.82
C PRO A 163 13.35 27.33 20.01
N GLY A 164 12.37 28.04 20.56
CA GLY A 164 11.71 29.17 19.88
C GLY A 164 10.65 28.80 18.85
N GLU A 165 10.48 27.52 18.50
CA GLU A 165 9.35 27.06 17.68
C GLU A 165 8.03 27.23 18.46
N ARG A 166 6.93 27.48 17.75
CA ARG A 166 5.61 27.56 18.40
C ARG A 166 5.15 26.18 18.83
N THR A 167 4.80 26.07 20.10
CA THR A 167 4.30 24.85 20.71
C THR A 167 2.98 24.42 20.04
N PRO A 168 2.89 23.22 19.44
CA PRO A 168 1.67 22.80 18.74
C PRO A 168 0.53 22.49 19.70
N ILE A 169 0.85 21.85 20.84
CA ILE A 169 -0.14 21.44 21.85
C ILE A 169 0.36 21.70 23.26
N SER A 170 -0.55 22.08 24.16
CA SER A 170 -0.23 22.29 25.57
C SER A 170 0.14 20.96 26.22
N GLY A 171 1.23 20.92 26.98
CA GLY A 171 1.69 19.69 27.62
C GLY A 171 3.06 19.83 28.25
N GLN A 172 3.53 18.73 28.83
CA GLN A 172 4.90 18.56 29.29
C GLN A 172 5.75 17.97 28.17
N TYR A 173 6.93 18.52 27.98
CA TYR A 173 7.89 18.14 26.95
C TYR A 173 9.23 17.81 27.59
N GLU A 174 9.84 16.69 27.25
CA GLU A 174 11.20 16.33 27.65
C GLU A 174 12.22 16.96 26.70
N VAL A 175 13.33 17.46 27.25
CA VAL A 175 14.48 17.94 26.48
C VAL A 175 15.32 16.76 26.02
N ILE A 176 15.51 16.67 24.72
CA ILE A 176 16.28 15.64 24.02
C ILE A 176 17.62 16.25 23.60
N ASN A 177 18.71 15.55 23.89
CA ASN A 177 20.04 15.93 23.42
C ASN A 177 20.23 15.60 21.93
N SER A 178 21.29 16.15 21.33
CA SER A 178 21.73 15.87 19.95
C SER A 178 21.88 14.38 19.61
N ASN A 179 22.10 13.52 20.62
CA ASN A 179 22.17 12.06 20.48
C ASN A 179 20.80 11.35 20.52
N GLY A 180 19.67 12.09 20.50
CA GLY A 180 18.32 11.53 20.53
C GLY A 180 17.89 10.97 21.90
N LYS A 181 18.70 11.12 22.94
CA LYS A 181 18.37 10.68 24.31
C LYS A 181 17.77 11.81 25.13
N GLY A 182 16.77 11.46 25.93
CA GLY A 182 16.20 12.33 26.95
C GLY A 182 17.24 12.74 27.99
N THR A 183 17.28 14.02 28.30
CA THR A 183 18.12 14.59 29.37
C THR A 183 17.55 14.34 30.75
N GLY A 184 16.29 13.90 30.85
CA GLY A 184 15.51 13.88 32.08
C GLY A 184 15.02 15.27 32.52
N LEU A 185 15.28 16.32 31.74
CA LEU A 185 14.70 17.65 31.97
C LEU A 185 13.36 17.76 31.25
N GLU A 186 12.33 18.20 31.96
CA GLU A 186 10.98 18.41 31.41
C GLU A 186 10.61 19.89 31.48
N VAL A 187 9.93 20.37 30.44
CA VAL A 187 9.38 21.73 30.36
C VAL A 187 7.90 21.67 30.05
N THR A 188 7.12 22.49 30.74
CA THR A 188 5.71 22.67 30.42
C THR A 188 5.58 23.80 29.40
N SER A 189 4.97 23.52 28.26
CA SER A 189 4.67 24.53 27.26
C SER A 189 3.19 24.59 26.93
N THR A 190 2.71 25.79 26.58
CA THR A 190 1.32 26.04 26.23
C THR A 190 1.21 26.23 24.72
N ALA A 191 0.18 25.66 24.10
CA ALA A 191 -0.06 25.78 22.66
C ALA A 191 -0.01 27.24 22.20
N GLY A 192 0.74 27.50 21.12
CA GLY A 192 0.92 28.83 20.52
C GLY A 192 2.08 29.66 21.09
N ASN A 193 2.63 29.30 22.26
CA ASN A 193 3.80 29.98 22.82
C ASN A 193 5.12 29.39 22.27
N PRO A 194 6.18 30.19 22.11
CA PRO A 194 7.49 29.67 21.72
C PRO A 194 8.06 28.77 22.81
N PHE A 195 8.71 27.67 22.44
CA PHE A 195 9.47 26.84 23.38
C PHE A 195 10.57 27.65 24.06
N PRO A 196 10.87 27.38 25.35
CA PRO A 196 11.95 28.05 26.04
C PRO A 196 13.30 27.77 25.36
N PRO A 197 14.31 28.63 25.58
CA PRO A 197 15.67 28.35 25.10
C PRO A 197 16.25 27.14 25.83
N THR A 198 16.97 26.29 25.11
CA THR A 198 17.73 25.17 25.66
C THR A 198 19.11 25.62 26.15
N SER A 199 19.74 24.81 27.00
CA SER A 199 21.08 25.13 27.53
C SER A 199 22.18 24.88 26.49
N GLU A 200 21.96 23.94 25.57
CA GLU A 200 22.86 23.63 24.45
C GLU A 200 22.16 23.87 23.11
N SER A 201 22.94 24.19 22.07
CA SER A 201 22.44 24.58 20.74
C SER A 201 21.73 23.45 19.99
N ASP A 202 22.05 22.21 20.32
CA ASP A 202 21.62 21.03 19.56
C ASP A 202 20.60 20.19 20.35
N GLN A 203 19.88 20.83 21.27
CA GLN A 203 18.80 20.23 22.06
C GLN A 203 17.44 20.48 21.42
N SER A 204 16.49 19.58 21.65
CA SER A 204 15.12 19.64 21.12
C SER A 204 14.10 19.22 22.17
N TYR A 205 12.82 19.43 21.90
CA TYR A 205 11.72 19.11 22.81
C TYR A 205 10.85 17.99 22.24
N ARG A 206 10.54 16.98 23.06
CA ARG A 206 9.61 15.90 22.74
C ARG A 206 8.44 15.93 23.70
N LEU A 207 7.22 15.91 23.19
CA LEU A 207 6.03 15.83 24.05
C LEU A 207 6.06 14.52 24.86
N VAL A 208 5.83 14.61 26.17
CA VAL A 208 5.70 13.45 27.06
C VAL A 208 4.25 13.30 27.52
N ASP A 209 3.66 14.39 27.99
CA ASP A 209 2.32 14.38 28.57
C ASP A 209 1.47 15.53 28.02
N PRO A 210 0.54 15.27 27.08
CA PRO A 210 -0.37 16.29 26.59
C PRO A 210 -1.39 16.71 27.66
N THR A 211 -1.51 18.01 27.89
CA THR A 211 -2.54 18.57 28.76
C THR A 211 -3.92 18.35 28.11
N LYS A 212 -4.72 17.46 28.69
CA LYS A 212 -6.08 17.19 28.22
C LYS A 212 -7.02 18.33 28.60
N HIS A 213 -7.38 19.16 27.64
CA HIS A 213 -8.50 20.09 27.79
C HIS A 213 -9.82 19.33 27.60
N LYS A 214 -10.72 19.39 28.59
CA LYS A 214 -12.12 18.95 28.43
C LYS A 214 -12.80 19.85 27.40
N ASN A 215 -12.70 19.52 26.11
CA ASN A 215 -13.65 20.02 25.14
C ASN A 215 -14.98 19.31 25.39
N SER A 216 -15.79 19.89 26.28
CA SER A 216 -17.23 19.71 26.27
C SER A 216 -17.73 20.22 24.92
N LYS A 217 -17.92 19.31 23.95
CA LYS A 217 -18.73 19.61 22.77
C LYS A 217 -20.15 19.93 23.27
N LYS A 218 -20.55 21.19 23.12
CA LYS A 218 -21.93 21.64 23.07
C LYS A 218 -22.17 22.16 21.66
#